data_AF-A0A6F9K3K8-F1
#
_entry.id   AF-A0A6F9K3K8-F1
#
_cell.length_a   1.000
_cell.length_b   1.000
_cell.length_c   1.000
_cell.angle_alpha   90.00
_cell.angle_beta   90.00
_cell.angle_gamma   90.00
#
_symmetry.space_group_name_H-M   'P 1'
#
loop_
_entity.id
_entity.type
_entity.pdbx_description
1 polymer ?
#
loop_
_entity_poly.entity_id
_entity_poly.type
_entity_poly.pdbx_seq_one_letter_code
_entity_poly.pdbx_strand_id
1 'polypeptide(L)'
;MHPILEDNTLVCLHGGRVKLKAKKAKRIKSDNVPIMLDNEIQGASISGCLNPPILGGPCTKVAMVFAYTYSDHKVNNKHSVL
;
A
#
# COMPACT_ATOMS: atom_id res chain seq x y z
N MET A 1 -9.85 7.97 -9.18
CA MET A 1 -8.64 7.69 -8.37
C MET A 1 -7.70 6.82 -9.19
N HIS A 2 -6.39 6.91 -8.95
CA HIS A 2 -5.39 6.09 -9.64
C HIS A 2 -4.93 4.96 -8.71
N PRO A 3 -4.67 3.75 -9.22
CA PRO A 3 -4.23 2.64 -8.37
C PRO A 3 -2.97 2.97 -7.58
N ILE A 4 -2.90 2.51 -6.33
CA ILE A 4 -1.66 2.54 -5.56
C ILE A 4 -0.66 1.56 -6.16
N LEU A 5 0.57 2.01 -6.39
CA LEU A 5 1.69 1.21 -6.90
C LEU A 5 2.83 1.12 -5.88
N GLU A 6 3.73 0.14 -6.09
CA GLU A 6 4.90 -0.09 -5.22
C GLU A 6 5.72 1.19 -4.97
N ASP A 7 5.86 2.05 -5.97
CA ASP A 7 6.74 3.21 -5.89
C ASP A 7 6.02 4.46 -5.32
N ASN A 8 4.76 4.31 -4.91
CA ASN A 8 3.96 5.41 -4.37
C ASN A 8 4.44 5.84 -2.98
N THR A 9 4.32 7.14 -2.74
CA THR A 9 4.50 7.72 -1.41
C THR A 9 3.16 7.72 -0.69
N LEU A 10 3.08 7.01 0.41
CA LEU A 10 1.94 7.00 1.31
C LEU A 10 2.21 7.90 2.51
N VAL A 11 1.16 8.26 3.23
CA VAL A 11 1.27 8.94 4.52
C VAL A 11 0.88 7.95 5.60
N CYS A 12 1.75 7.72 6.58
CA CYS A 12 1.42 6.89 7.73
C CYS A 12 0.55 7.68 8.72
N LEU A 13 -0.08 6.99 9.67
CA LEU A 13 -0.91 7.63 10.71
C LEU A 13 -0.12 8.63 11.59
N HIS A 14 1.21 8.54 11.62
CA HIS A 14 2.10 9.48 12.31
C HIS A 14 2.47 10.71 11.44
N GLY A 15 1.85 10.89 10.28
CA GLY A 15 2.12 12.00 9.36
C GLY A 15 3.41 11.85 8.53
N GLY A 16 4.16 10.76 8.72
CA GLY A 16 5.38 10.48 7.97
C GLY A 16 5.11 10.01 6.54
N ARG A 17 5.89 10.51 5.58
CA ARG A 17 5.87 10.03 4.19
C ARG A 17 6.65 8.72 4.09
N VAL A 18 6.01 7.66 3.59
CA VAL A 18 6.62 6.35 3.44
C VAL A 18 6.60 5.87 2.01
N LYS A 19 7.66 5.20 1.59
CA LYS A 19 7.73 4.46 0.33
C LYS A 19 7.30 3.03 0.57
N LEU A 20 6.38 2.57 -0.26
CA LEU A 20 5.94 1.18 -0.26
C LEU A 20 7.01 0.27 -0.90
N LYS A 21 7.08 -0.98 -0.43
CA LYS A 21 7.99 -2.01 -0.95
C LYS A 21 7.19 -3.29 -1.18
N ALA A 22 6.39 -3.26 -2.24
CA ALA A 22 5.49 -4.35 -2.64
C ALA A 22 5.92 -4.92 -4.01
N LYS A 23 7.07 -5.61 -4.04
CA LYS A 23 7.73 -6.14 -5.26
C LYS A 23 6.86 -7.07 -6.12
N LYS A 24 5.77 -7.62 -5.56
CA LYS A 24 4.87 -8.55 -6.26
C LYS A 24 3.80 -7.84 -7.11
N ALA A 25 3.47 -6.59 -6.79
CA ALA A 25 2.36 -5.86 -7.41
C ALA A 25 2.58 -5.53 -8.90
N LYS A 26 3.83 -5.47 -9.38
CA LYS A 26 4.14 -5.12 -10.78
C LYS A 26 3.67 -6.16 -11.81
N ARG A 27 3.26 -7.36 -11.38
CA ARG A 27 2.88 -8.47 -12.27
C ARG A 27 1.39 -8.51 -12.58
N ILE A 28 0.55 -7.87 -11.77
CA ILE A 28 -0.90 -7.89 -11.94
C ILE A 28 -1.33 -6.61 -12.66
N LYS A 29 -2.12 -6.76 -13.71
CA LYS A 29 -2.63 -5.65 -14.51
C LYS A 29 -4.12 -5.79 -14.72
N SER A 30 -4.83 -4.66 -14.71
CA SER A 30 -6.19 -4.51 -15.22
C SER A 30 -6.11 -3.58 -16.42
N ASP A 31 -6.61 -3.99 -17.59
CA ASP A 31 -6.57 -3.16 -18.81
C ASP A 31 -5.17 -2.61 -19.14
N ASN A 32 -4.15 -3.47 -18.95
CA ASN A 32 -2.73 -3.16 -19.11
C ASN A 32 -2.16 -2.12 -18.11
N VAL A 33 -2.95 -1.66 -17.14
CA VAL A 33 -2.54 -0.78 -16.05
C VAL A 33 -2.10 -1.63 -14.85
N PRO A 34 -0.88 -1.45 -14.31
CA PRO A 34 -0.47 -2.12 -13.07
C PRO A 34 -1.42 -1.76 -11.92
N ILE A 35 -1.74 -2.74 -11.09
CA ILE A 35 -2.59 -2.55 -9.91
C ILE A 35 -1.98 -3.26 -8.72
N MET A 36 -2.37 -2.84 -7.52
CA MET A 36 -2.03 -3.52 -6.28
C MET A 36 -3.29 -4.03 -5.61
N LEU A 37 -3.26 -5.31 -5.22
CA LEU A 37 -4.38 -5.94 -4.53
C LEU A 37 -4.32 -5.74 -3.02
N ASP A 38 -5.47 -5.81 -2.35
CA ASP A 38 -5.62 -5.65 -0.90
C ASP A 38 -4.66 -6.52 -0.08
N ASN A 39 -4.52 -7.79 -0.47
CA ASN A 39 -3.67 -8.77 0.19
C ASN A 39 -2.17 -8.58 -0.10
N GLU A 40 -1.81 -7.80 -1.12
CA GLU A 40 -0.42 -7.47 -1.43
C GLU A 40 0.06 -6.26 -0.64
N ILE A 41 -0.80 -5.27 -0.43
CA ILE A 41 -0.45 -4.07 0.33
C ILE A 41 -0.51 -4.31 1.83
N GLN A 42 -1.44 -5.12 2.34
CA GLN A 42 -1.50 -5.41 3.77
C GLN A 42 -0.32 -6.30 4.18
N GLY A 43 0.46 -5.84 5.16
CA GLY A 43 1.72 -6.48 5.55
C GLY A 43 2.92 -6.14 4.67
N ALA A 44 2.74 -5.37 3.59
CA ALA A 44 3.84 -4.90 2.76
C ALA A 44 4.82 -4.06 3.57
N SER A 45 6.10 -4.19 3.24
CA SER A 45 7.15 -3.39 3.88
C SER A 45 7.06 -1.93 3.42
N ILE A 46 7.35 -1.01 4.33
CA ILE A 46 7.43 0.43 4.06
C ILE A 46 8.72 1.00 4.66
N SER A 47 9.15 2.16 4.19
CA SER A 47 10.30 2.88 4.76
C SER A 47 10.18 4.38 4.55
N GLY A 48 10.88 5.17 5.37
CA GLY A 48 10.94 6.63 5.24
C GLY A 48 10.26 7.40 6.38
N CYS A 49 9.50 6.71 7.24
CA CYS A 49 8.97 7.30 8.46
C CYS A 49 9.94 7.13 9.62
N LEU A 50 10.46 8.23 10.16
CA LEU A 50 11.38 8.28 11.30
C LEU A 50 10.64 8.38 12.65
N ASN A 51 9.45 7.76 12.76
CA ASN A 51 8.62 7.88 13.96
C ASN A 51 9.46 7.58 15.22
N PRO A 52 9.52 8.50 16.20
CA PRO A 52 10.53 8.44 17.25
C PRO A 52 10.35 7.19 18.13
N PRO A 53 11.43 6.70 18.79
CA PRO A 53 11.37 5.51 19.63
C PRO A 53 10.30 5.56 20.73
N ILE A 54 10.02 6.76 21.27
CA ILE A 54 8.98 6.96 22.31
C ILE A 54 7.56 6.65 21.79
N LEU A 55 7.37 6.70 20.47
CA LEU A 55 6.12 6.39 19.78
C LEU A 55 6.16 5.01 19.11
N GLY A 56 7.05 4.12 19.57
CA GLY A 56 7.17 2.75 19.05
C GLY A 56 8.13 2.59 17.86
N GLY A 57 8.93 3.62 17.55
CA GLY A 57 9.95 3.55 16.50
C GLY A 57 9.40 3.68 15.07
N PRO A 58 10.25 3.48 14.04
CA PRO A 58 9.90 3.78 12.65
C PRO A 58 8.81 2.84 12.11
N CYS A 59 7.95 3.36 11.24
CA CYS A 59 6.96 2.54 10.54
C CYS A 59 7.66 1.65 9.51
N THR A 60 7.49 0.33 9.62
CA THR A 60 8.16 -0.65 8.76
C THR A 60 7.22 -1.52 7.94
N LYS A 61 5.93 -1.57 8.29
CA LYS A 61 4.90 -2.34 7.54
C LYS A 61 3.56 -1.63 7.47
N VAL A 62 2.77 -1.95 6.45
CA VAL A 62 1.35 -1.59 6.38
C VAL A 62 0.56 -2.52 7.30
N ALA A 63 -0.06 -1.97 8.33
CA ALA A 63 -0.86 -2.75 9.29
C ALA A 63 -2.30 -2.98 8.80
N MET A 64 -2.91 -1.94 8.21
CA MET A 64 -4.30 -1.92 7.82
C MET A 64 -4.48 -1.09 6.55
N VAL A 65 -5.44 -1.50 5.73
CA VAL A 65 -5.95 -0.77 4.57
C VAL A 65 -7.45 -0.64 4.77
N PHE A 66 -7.99 0.56 4.61
CA PHE A 66 -9.40 0.80 4.89
C PHE A 66 -10.27 0.33 3.71
N ALA A 67 -11.42 -0.27 4.01
CA ALA A 67 -12.29 -0.82 2.97
C ALA A 67 -12.74 0.23 1.92
N TYR A 68 -12.83 1.50 2.30
CA TYR A 68 -13.20 2.58 1.37
C TYR A 68 -12.10 2.94 0.35
N THR A 69 -10.85 2.47 0.53
CA THR A 69 -9.79 2.64 -0.47
C THR A 69 -9.79 1.52 -1.51
N TYR A 70 -10.72 0.56 -1.40
CA TYR A 70 -10.85 -0.51 -2.36
C TYR A 70 -11.66 -0.07 -3.57
N SER A 71 -11.23 -0.52 -4.74
CA SER A 71 -12.03 -0.48 -5.94
C SER A 71 -13.17 -1.49 -5.87
N ASP A 72 -14.34 -1.14 -6.42
CA ASP A 72 -15.44 -2.09 -6.64
C ASP A 72 -15.07 -3.15 -7.69
N HIS A 73 -14.16 -2.82 -8.62
CA HIS A 73 -13.67 -3.75 -9.63
C HIS A 73 -12.71 -4.78 -9.00
N LYS A 74 -13.06 -6.06 -9.14
CA LYS A 74 -12.27 -7.18 -8.62
C LYS A 74 -11.42 -7.81 -9.70
N VAL A 75 -10.16 -8.12 -9.37
CA VAL A 75 -9.26 -8.91 -10.20
C VAL A 75 -8.88 -10.16 -9.41
N ASN A 76 -9.05 -11.35 -9.99
CA ASN A 76 -8.82 -12.62 -9.30
C ASN A 76 -9.55 -12.74 -7.95
N ASN A 77 -10.79 -12.27 -7.88
CA ASN A 77 -11.61 -12.26 -6.66
C ASN A 77 -11.04 -11.38 -5.51
N LYS A 78 -10.14 -10.45 -5.82
CA LYS A 78 -9.51 -9.50 -4.89
C LYS A 78 -9.77 -8.06 -5.30
N HIS A 79 -9.75 -7.15 -4.34
CA HIS A 79 -9.95 -5.72 -4.59
C HIS A 79 -8.63 -5.07 -4.95
N SER A 80 -8.62 -4.17 -5.94
CA SER A 80 -7.48 -3.25 -6.10
C SER A 80 -7.57 -2.11 -5.10
N VAL A 81 -6.42 -1.54 -4.72
CA VAL A 81 -6.33 -0.40 -3.80
C VAL A 81 -6.05 0.89 -4.57
N LEU A 82 -6.80 1.94 -4.25
CA LEU A 82 -6.84 3.25 -4.92
C LEU A 82 -6.26 4.37 -4.06
#